data_AF-A0A817WBQ3-F1
#
_entry.id   AF-A0A817WBQ3-F1
#
_cell.length_a   1.000
_cell.length_b   1.000
_cell.length_c   1.000
_cell.angle_alpha   90.00
_cell.angle_beta   90.00
_cell.angle_gamma   90.00
#
_symmetry.space_group_name_H-M   'P 1'
#
loop_
_entity.id
_entity.type
_entity.pdbx_description
1 polymer ?
#
loop_
_entity_poly.entity_id
_entity_poly.type
_entity_poly.pdbx_seq_one_letter_code
_entity_poly.pdbx_strand_id
1 'polypeptide(L)'
;MDRNSNNTPTYYLKSSAKKKNNWKRNQKKFEKNEQLRSQYPPFESSSNLNIIHLHYKSTIDTLNELISKAYKTKRYVVDTESQKGETERHGALIQIQFLYSSNQSTTILIEINYLPDKQSNLYKKIIELCGIIFNNGNEILAWGPLENEFTNFHHLDLIHIGKKIIPINVQSLFISGKNIQITHPEMERRDEITADTSYYIYDTPGDNDDMNDEQQINDILFGSHHQTHGNSNELWSLQKAIETTFGKFLDKFETVNHWKCGLDLQLDTWKQKLFSKHHYDKTTEQQRRLSMIQYAAHDCATVAELYFHSYPEKVNDHHIPKQTTASTDIIKHLDDDLSEVSDDEIIQILIPRFDEPRPTPETQHDEMPTLTIEVTPEEMETFHLPDVQIEQQQQQQPQIITTLTKAERQRKKNIKLKWKQKHRPDFQNKIKRPIYHKYDYRKIRAQLTDDKIYTSHQITINRNLAEVVIGFKTKQEKEGATTKIKINYFSRTQYIERWG
;
A
#
# COMPACT_ATOMS: atom_id res chain seq x y z
N MET A 1 59.77 10.39 18.00
CA MET A 1 58.79 9.34 17.68
C MET A 1 57.81 9.31 18.83
N ASP A 2 56.59 9.84 18.65
CA ASP A 2 55.46 9.56 19.53
C ASP A 2 54.18 9.50 18.67
N ARG A 3 53.63 8.28 18.60
CA ARG A 3 52.27 7.94 18.16
C ARG A 3 51.44 7.85 19.47
N ASN A 4 50.14 8.13 19.56
CA ASN A 4 49.09 7.65 18.67
C ASN A 4 47.77 8.37 19.00
N SER A 5 46.99 8.62 17.94
CA SER A 5 45.68 9.23 17.93
C SER A 5 44.56 8.25 18.30
N ASN A 6 43.71 8.62 19.27
CA ASN A 6 42.40 7.98 19.51
C ASN A 6 41.30 8.98 19.15
N ASN A 7 41.03 9.14 17.85
CA ASN A 7 39.81 9.78 17.35
C ASN A 7 38.93 8.70 16.72
N THR A 8 38.10 8.07 17.55
CA THR A 8 37.02 7.20 17.06
C THR A 8 35.96 8.07 16.37
N PRO A 9 35.59 7.83 15.11
CA PRO A 9 34.65 8.70 14.38
C PRO A 9 33.24 8.62 15.00
N THR A 10 32.74 9.75 15.50
CA THR A 10 31.40 9.95 16.08
C THR A 10 30.23 9.74 15.10
N TYR A 11 30.51 9.42 13.84
CA TYR A 11 29.50 9.22 12.79
C TYR A 11 28.64 7.96 13.00
N TYR A 12 29.18 6.90 13.60
CA TYR A 12 28.44 5.63 13.75
C TYR A 12 27.32 5.71 14.81
N LEU A 13 27.50 6.47 15.88
CA LEU A 13 26.52 6.56 16.98
C LEU A 13 25.27 7.37 16.59
N LYS A 14 25.43 8.49 15.85
CA LYS A 14 24.29 9.33 15.41
C LYS A 14 23.34 8.61 14.45
N SER A 15 23.85 7.69 13.63
CA SER A 15 23.03 6.91 12.68
C SER A 15 22.05 5.95 13.38
N SER A 16 22.39 5.47 14.58
CA SER A 16 21.58 4.52 15.34
C SER A 16 20.39 5.19 16.06
N ALA A 17 20.60 6.41 16.58
CA ALA A 17 19.56 7.19 17.27
C ALA A 17 18.47 7.69 16.31
N LYS A 18 18.86 8.24 15.14
CA LYS A 18 17.91 8.68 14.11
C LYS A 18 17.04 7.53 13.60
N LYS A 19 17.64 6.35 13.38
CA LYS A 19 16.91 5.12 13.02
C LYS A 19 15.93 4.68 14.11
N LYS A 20 16.32 4.78 15.39
CA LYS A 20 15.46 4.44 16.53
C LYS A 20 14.26 5.39 16.67
N ASN A 21 14.46 6.69 16.47
CA ASN A 21 13.41 7.70 16.54
C ASN A 21 12.42 7.56 15.36
N ASN A 22 12.90 7.43 14.13
CA ASN A 22 12.04 7.20 12.96
C ASN A 22 11.20 5.93 13.12
N TRP A 23 11.80 4.88 13.69
CA TRP A 23 11.08 3.64 13.94
C TRP A 23 9.94 3.82 14.97
N LYS A 24 10.19 4.51 16.09
CA LYS A 24 9.14 4.82 17.09
C LYS A 24 8.03 5.68 16.50
N ARG A 25 8.37 6.68 15.68
CA ARG A 25 7.39 7.55 15.02
C ARG A 25 6.49 6.77 14.07
N ASN A 26 7.07 5.89 13.25
CA ASN A 26 6.30 5.01 12.36
C ASN A 26 5.42 4.03 13.14
N GLN A 27 5.90 3.54 14.30
CA GLN A 27 5.08 2.70 15.18
C GLN A 27 3.87 3.46 15.73
N LYS A 28 4.05 4.68 16.26
CA LYS A 28 2.94 5.51 16.73
C LYS A 28 1.93 5.78 15.61
N LYS A 29 2.39 6.06 14.39
CA LYS A 29 1.52 6.23 13.21
C LYS A 29 0.72 4.96 12.91
N PHE A 30 1.34 3.79 12.97
CA PHE A 30 0.66 2.50 12.77
C PHE A 30 -0.37 2.22 13.88
N GLU A 31 -0.01 2.43 15.15
CA GLU A 31 -0.91 2.23 16.29
C GLU A 31 -2.12 3.17 16.21
N LYS A 32 -1.90 4.44 15.85
CA LYS A 32 -2.98 5.41 15.60
C LYS A 32 -3.88 4.98 14.45
N ASN A 33 -3.30 4.46 13.36
CA ASN A 33 -4.05 3.95 12.21
C ASN A 33 -4.95 2.77 12.60
N GLU A 34 -4.42 1.80 13.35
CA GLU A 34 -5.20 0.64 13.85
C GLU A 34 -6.29 1.07 14.84
N GLN A 35 -6.00 2.05 15.70
CA GLN A 35 -6.98 2.61 16.61
C GLN A 35 -8.15 3.24 15.83
N LEU A 36 -7.86 4.10 14.85
CA LEU A 36 -8.90 4.72 14.02
C LEU A 36 -9.70 3.69 13.22
N ARG A 37 -9.02 2.69 12.64
CA ARG A 37 -9.68 1.57 11.95
C ARG A 37 -10.66 0.79 12.85
N SER A 38 -10.37 0.69 14.15
CA SER A 38 -11.26 0.04 15.12
C SER A 38 -12.45 0.92 15.54
N GLN A 39 -12.32 2.24 15.42
CA GLN A 39 -13.30 3.22 15.90
C GLN A 39 -14.28 3.69 14.82
N TYR A 40 -13.82 3.79 13.58
CA TYR A 40 -14.57 4.38 12.49
C TYR A 40 -14.62 3.43 11.28
N PRO A 41 -15.74 3.42 10.52
CA PRO A 41 -15.80 2.70 9.26
C PRO A 41 -14.78 3.27 8.25
N PRO A 42 -14.28 2.43 7.32
CA PRO A 42 -13.42 2.92 6.26
C PRO A 42 -14.15 3.95 5.40
N PHE A 43 -13.39 4.92 4.88
CA PHE A 43 -13.91 5.88 3.94
C PHE A 43 -14.23 5.19 2.62
N GLU A 44 -15.46 5.37 2.18
CA GLU A 44 -15.95 5.04 0.86
C GLU A 44 -16.51 6.33 0.25
N SER A 45 -16.10 6.63 -0.99
CA SER A 45 -16.61 7.79 -1.70
C SER A 45 -18.09 7.64 -1.99
N SER A 46 -18.82 8.73 -1.83
CA SER A 46 -20.22 8.87 -2.24
C SER A 46 -20.40 8.94 -3.76
N SER A 47 -19.32 9.24 -4.49
CA SER A 47 -19.35 9.40 -5.94
C SER A 47 -18.98 8.10 -6.66
N ASN A 48 -19.55 7.89 -7.86
CA ASN A 48 -19.12 6.83 -8.75
C ASN A 48 -17.76 7.21 -9.35
N LEU A 49 -16.69 6.67 -8.76
CA LEU A 49 -15.31 6.90 -9.18
C LEU A 49 -14.95 5.99 -10.36
N ASN A 50 -14.79 6.57 -11.54
CA ASN A 50 -14.12 5.88 -12.64
C ASN A 50 -12.61 6.10 -12.55
N ILE A 51 -11.80 5.03 -12.51
CA ILE A 51 -10.35 5.13 -12.37
C ILE A 51 -9.68 4.81 -13.70
N ILE A 52 -8.83 5.71 -14.18
CA ILE A 52 -8.09 5.55 -15.45
C ILE A 52 -6.60 5.68 -15.19
N HIS A 53 -5.82 4.71 -15.67
CA HIS A 53 -4.36 4.73 -15.57
C HIS A 53 -3.73 5.34 -16.82
N LEU A 54 -2.76 6.24 -16.62
CA LEU A 54 -1.93 6.81 -17.68
C LEU A 54 -0.48 6.34 -17.56
N HIS A 55 -0.03 5.65 -18.60
CA HIS A 55 1.29 5.04 -18.73
C HIS A 55 1.57 4.67 -20.21
N TYR A 56 2.70 4.03 -20.50
CA TYR A 56 3.14 3.72 -21.87
C TYR A 56 2.24 2.74 -22.64
N LYS A 57 1.39 1.96 -21.94
CA LYS A 57 0.37 1.09 -22.57
C LYS A 57 -0.98 1.78 -22.80
N SER A 58 -1.15 3.03 -22.37
CA SER A 58 -2.40 3.75 -22.58
C SER A 58 -2.58 4.05 -24.06
N THR A 59 -3.83 4.18 -24.51
CA THR A 59 -4.12 4.47 -25.92
C THR A 59 -4.27 5.97 -26.17
N ILE A 60 -4.04 6.39 -27.41
CA ILE A 60 -4.29 7.77 -27.84
C ILE A 60 -5.78 8.12 -27.70
N ASP A 61 -6.67 7.16 -27.95
CA ASP A 61 -8.12 7.37 -27.84
C ASP A 61 -8.54 7.66 -26.39
N THR A 62 -8.00 6.91 -25.42
CA THR A 62 -8.21 7.18 -24.00
C THR A 62 -7.77 8.61 -23.64
N LEU A 63 -6.62 9.07 -24.16
CA LEU A 63 -6.17 10.45 -23.91
C LEU A 63 -7.03 11.50 -24.60
N ASN A 64 -7.48 11.27 -25.83
CA ASN A 64 -8.38 12.18 -26.55
C ASN A 64 -9.73 12.31 -25.83
N GLU A 65 -10.26 11.21 -25.28
CA GLU A 65 -11.45 11.23 -24.43
C GLU A 65 -11.21 12.05 -23.16
N LEU A 66 -10.10 11.83 -22.47
CA LEU A 66 -9.73 12.57 -21.27
C LEU A 66 -9.52 14.07 -21.53
N ILE A 67 -8.88 14.43 -22.64
CA ILE A 67 -8.71 15.82 -23.10
C ILE A 67 -10.07 16.46 -23.35
N SER A 68 -10.97 15.76 -24.03
CA SER A 68 -12.34 16.22 -24.28
C SER A 68 -13.13 16.43 -22.99
N LYS A 69 -12.92 15.56 -21.98
CA LYS A 69 -13.49 15.73 -20.64
C LYS A 69 -12.83 16.90 -19.88
N ALA A 70 -11.52 17.10 -20.03
CA ALA A 70 -10.78 18.18 -19.37
C ALA A 70 -11.27 19.56 -19.84
N TYR A 71 -11.52 19.74 -21.14
CA TYR A 71 -12.09 20.98 -21.67
C TYR A 71 -13.46 21.34 -21.09
N LYS A 72 -14.22 20.35 -20.60
CA LYS A 72 -15.55 20.53 -20.00
C LYS A 72 -15.50 20.62 -18.47
N THR A 73 -14.33 20.38 -17.87
CA THR A 73 -14.17 20.28 -16.42
C THR A 73 -13.44 21.51 -15.91
N LYS A 74 -14.07 22.23 -14.98
CA LYS A 74 -13.51 23.43 -14.37
C LYS A 74 -12.72 23.15 -13.09
N ARG A 75 -13.06 22.09 -12.36
CA ARG A 75 -12.55 21.82 -11.02
C ARG A 75 -11.90 20.45 -10.94
N TYR A 76 -10.73 20.41 -10.33
CA TYR A 76 -9.93 19.20 -10.19
C TYR A 76 -9.48 19.05 -8.73
N VAL A 77 -9.37 17.82 -8.24
CA VAL A 77 -8.57 17.52 -7.06
C VAL A 77 -7.24 16.95 -7.50
N VAL A 78 -6.18 17.38 -6.85
CA VAL A 78 -4.83 16.87 -7.09
C VAL A 78 -4.25 16.36 -5.77
N ASP A 79 -3.60 15.21 -5.86
CA ASP A 79 -2.77 14.65 -4.80
C ASP A 79 -1.57 13.93 -5.44
N THR A 80 -0.53 13.66 -4.66
CA THR A 80 0.69 13.02 -5.15
C THR A 80 1.27 12.00 -4.18
N GLU A 81 1.86 10.94 -4.72
CA GLU A 81 2.61 9.97 -3.93
C GLU A 81 4.07 9.88 -4.40
N SER A 82 4.96 9.85 -3.41
CA SER A 82 6.41 9.84 -3.63
C SER A 82 7.03 8.55 -3.09
N GLN A 83 8.05 8.05 -3.76
CA GLN A 83 8.77 6.89 -3.25
C GLN A 83 9.73 7.29 -2.13
N LYS A 84 9.64 6.58 -1.01
CA LYS A 84 10.62 6.65 0.08
C LYS A 84 11.78 5.71 -0.26
N GLY A 85 12.96 6.25 -0.55
CA GLY A 85 14.18 5.46 -0.78
C GLY A 85 15.15 6.12 -1.76
N GLU A 86 16.45 6.00 -1.46
CA GLU A 86 17.59 6.70 -2.08
C GLU A 86 17.60 8.21 -1.78
N THR A 87 18.75 8.85 -1.92
CA THR A 87 19.11 10.14 -1.30
C THR A 87 18.18 11.34 -1.61
N GLU A 88 17.22 11.17 -2.52
CA GLU A 88 16.23 12.16 -2.92
C GLU A 88 14.83 11.52 -3.01
N ARG A 89 13.79 12.27 -2.60
CA ARG A 89 12.40 11.86 -2.82
C ARG A 89 12.06 12.07 -4.28
N HIS A 90 11.71 10.99 -4.97
CA HIS A 90 11.23 11.06 -6.34
C HIS A 90 9.74 10.80 -6.38
N GLY A 91 9.01 11.67 -7.07
CA GLY A 91 7.61 11.48 -7.39
C GLY A 91 7.38 10.13 -8.08
N ALA A 92 6.30 9.45 -7.71
CA ALA A 92 5.98 8.11 -8.20
C ALA A 92 4.61 8.05 -8.88
N LEU A 93 3.63 8.75 -8.33
CA LEU A 93 2.25 8.77 -8.80
C LEU A 93 1.68 10.18 -8.68
N ILE A 94 0.92 10.60 -9.68
CA ILE A 94 0.10 11.81 -9.61
C ILE A 94 -1.36 11.38 -9.75
N GLN A 95 -2.19 11.85 -8.82
CA GLN A 95 -3.61 11.60 -8.78
C GLN A 95 -4.36 12.86 -9.18
N ILE A 96 -5.24 12.77 -10.17
CA ILE A 96 -6.06 13.90 -10.62
C ILE A 96 -7.51 13.47 -10.73
N GLN A 97 -8.38 14.02 -9.89
CA GLN A 97 -9.82 13.76 -9.95
C GLN A 97 -10.55 14.87 -10.71
N PHE A 98 -11.29 14.50 -11.74
CA PHE A 98 -12.12 15.38 -12.55
C PHE A 98 -13.50 15.47 -11.89
N LEU A 99 -13.91 16.66 -11.47
CA LEU A 99 -15.18 16.86 -10.80
C LEU A 99 -16.24 17.34 -11.80
N TYR A 100 -17.05 16.39 -12.31
CA TYR A 100 -18.17 16.69 -13.21
C TYR A 100 -19.47 17.01 -12.46
N SER A 101 -19.69 16.38 -11.32
CA SER A 101 -20.84 16.59 -10.43
C SER A 101 -20.53 15.97 -9.06
N SER A 102 -21.43 16.12 -8.08
CA SER A 102 -21.32 15.42 -6.79
C SER A 102 -21.27 13.90 -6.91
N ASN A 103 -21.95 13.33 -7.91
CA ASN A 103 -22.17 11.88 -7.99
C ASN A 103 -21.28 11.20 -9.05
N GLN A 104 -20.60 11.97 -9.89
CA GLN A 104 -19.81 11.43 -11.00
C GLN A 104 -18.47 12.17 -11.09
N SER A 105 -17.39 11.40 -11.00
CA SER A 105 -16.04 11.90 -11.21
C SER A 105 -15.16 10.84 -11.88
N THR A 106 -14.03 11.27 -12.42
CA THR A 106 -13.02 10.35 -12.98
C THR A 106 -11.68 10.67 -12.34
N THR A 107 -11.06 9.67 -11.72
CA THR A 107 -9.72 9.79 -11.15
C THR A 107 -8.71 9.24 -12.14
N ILE A 108 -7.77 10.07 -12.52
CA ILE A 108 -6.64 9.69 -13.36
C ILE A 108 -5.44 9.42 -12.46
N LEU A 109 -4.79 8.29 -12.68
CA LEU A 109 -3.56 7.88 -12.01
C LEU A 109 -2.42 7.91 -13.03
N ILE A 110 -1.53 8.89 -12.93
CA ILE A 110 -0.37 9.02 -13.82
C ILE A 110 0.84 8.34 -13.18
N GLU A 111 1.25 7.21 -13.74
CA GLU A 111 2.32 6.38 -13.19
C GLU A 111 3.68 6.81 -13.75
N ILE A 112 4.41 7.65 -13.00
CA ILE A 112 5.60 8.34 -13.49
C ILE A 112 6.67 7.40 -14.04
N ASN A 113 6.93 6.31 -13.34
CA ASN A 113 7.94 5.32 -13.72
C ASN A 113 7.60 4.53 -14.99
N TYR A 114 6.36 4.65 -15.46
CA TYR A 114 5.85 3.94 -16.63
C TYR A 114 5.28 4.92 -17.65
N LEU A 115 5.71 6.19 -17.64
CA LEU A 115 5.37 7.13 -18.69
C LEU A 115 5.94 6.66 -20.04
N PRO A 116 5.26 6.98 -21.15
CA PRO A 116 5.79 6.74 -22.49
C PRO A 116 7.03 7.58 -22.77
N ASP A 117 7.77 7.22 -23.82
CA ASP A 117 8.94 7.96 -24.27
C ASP A 117 8.60 9.44 -24.56
N LYS A 118 9.49 10.37 -24.18
CA LYS A 118 9.25 11.82 -24.29
C LYS A 118 8.96 12.30 -25.71
N GLN A 119 9.46 11.60 -26.73
CA GLN A 119 9.25 11.94 -28.14
C GLN A 119 7.94 11.36 -28.70
N SER A 120 7.34 10.38 -28.01
CA SER A 120 6.13 9.71 -28.45
C SER A 120 4.92 10.65 -28.50
N ASN A 121 3.99 10.38 -29.42
CA ASN A 121 2.73 11.10 -29.50
C ASN A 121 1.89 10.92 -28.21
N LEU A 122 2.00 9.77 -27.56
CA LEU A 122 1.30 9.49 -26.30
C LEU A 122 1.80 10.44 -25.19
N TYR A 123 3.11 10.62 -25.04
CA TYR A 123 3.66 11.56 -24.06
C TYR A 123 3.25 13.00 -24.33
N LYS A 124 3.27 13.44 -25.60
CA LYS A 124 2.80 14.77 -26.01
C LYS A 124 1.32 14.99 -25.64
N LYS A 125 0.48 13.96 -25.81
CA LYS A 125 -0.94 14.00 -25.41
C LYS A 125 -1.13 14.05 -23.89
N ILE A 126 -0.27 13.39 -23.10
CA ILE A 126 -0.28 13.54 -21.63
C ILE A 126 0.10 14.97 -21.25
N ILE A 127 1.13 15.57 -21.88
CA ILE A 127 1.49 16.97 -21.67
C ILE A 127 0.33 17.89 -22.03
N GLU A 128 -0.33 17.67 -23.17
CA GLU A 128 -1.51 18.45 -23.59
C GLU A 128 -2.62 18.39 -22.55
N LEU A 129 -2.93 17.19 -22.06
CA LEU A 129 -3.92 16.98 -20.99
C LEU A 129 -3.55 17.76 -19.72
N CYS A 130 -2.32 17.60 -19.21
CA CYS A 130 -1.83 18.36 -18.06
C CYS A 130 -1.84 19.88 -18.32
N GLY A 131 -1.51 20.30 -19.54
CA GLY A 131 -1.58 21.68 -19.98
C GLY A 131 -2.98 22.27 -19.83
N ILE A 132 -4.01 21.55 -20.29
CA ILE A 132 -5.42 21.94 -20.15
C ILE A 132 -5.81 22.05 -18.68
N ILE A 133 -5.47 21.03 -17.87
CA ILE A 133 -5.82 20.98 -16.44
C ILE A 133 -5.19 22.16 -15.69
N PHE A 134 -3.90 22.41 -15.89
CA PHE A 134 -3.13 23.37 -15.09
C PHE A 134 -2.93 24.75 -15.75
N ASN A 135 -3.58 25.08 -16.87
CA ASN A 135 -3.40 26.41 -17.51
C ASN A 135 -4.68 27.11 -18.01
N ASN A 136 -5.88 26.51 -17.88
CA ASN A 136 -7.11 27.05 -18.48
C ASN A 136 -8.08 27.76 -17.51
N GLY A 137 -7.58 28.42 -16.46
CA GLY A 137 -8.49 29.09 -15.51
C GLY A 137 -9.19 28.14 -14.54
N ASN A 138 -8.69 26.91 -14.43
CA ASN A 138 -9.30 25.87 -13.62
C ASN A 138 -9.04 26.06 -12.13
N GLU A 139 -9.97 25.56 -11.33
CA GLU A 139 -9.87 25.49 -9.88
C GLU A 139 -9.21 24.16 -9.48
N ILE A 140 -8.06 24.25 -8.81
CA ILE A 140 -7.29 23.07 -8.40
C ILE A 140 -7.34 22.95 -6.89
N LEU A 141 -8.07 21.96 -6.42
CA LEU A 141 -8.20 21.62 -5.00
C LEU A 141 -7.02 20.73 -4.59
N ALA A 142 -6.36 21.08 -3.49
CA ALA A 142 -5.43 20.21 -2.78
C ALA A 142 -5.72 20.31 -1.28
N TRP A 143 -5.33 19.29 -0.50
CA TRP A 143 -5.50 19.38 0.95
C TRP A 143 -4.65 20.54 1.51
N GLY A 144 -3.37 20.59 1.17
CA GLY A 144 -2.46 21.69 1.53
C GLY A 144 -2.22 22.67 0.36
N PRO A 145 -1.18 23.51 0.46
CA PRO A 145 -0.75 24.35 -0.67
C PRO A 145 -0.30 23.49 -1.86
N LEU A 146 -0.78 23.84 -3.05
CA LEU A 146 -0.63 23.05 -4.28
C LEU A 146 0.83 22.89 -4.71
N GLU A 147 1.68 23.88 -4.43
CA GLU A 147 3.09 23.90 -4.80
C GLU A 147 3.87 22.73 -4.17
N ASN A 148 3.42 22.26 -2.99
CA ASN A 148 4.10 21.21 -2.25
C ASN A 148 3.90 19.84 -2.87
N GLU A 149 2.71 19.62 -3.44
CA GLU A 149 2.37 18.36 -4.11
C GLU A 149 3.37 18.05 -5.23
N PHE A 150 3.82 19.08 -5.95
CA PHE A 150 4.69 18.90 -7.11
C PHE A 150 6.19 19.03 -6.83
N THR A 151 6.60 19.26 -5.57
CA THR A 151 8.02 19.48 -5.23
C THR A 151 8.91 18.31 -5.66
N ASN A 152 8.41 17.06 -5.56
CA ASN A 152 9.17 15.86 -5.95
C ASN A 152 9.07 15.51 -7.45
N PHE A 153 8.37 16.31 -8.26
CA PHE A 153 8.05 16.03 -9.67
C PHE A 153 8.66 17.04 -10.64
N HIS A 154 9.35 18.08 -10.17
CA HIS A 154 9.94 19.13 -11.00
C HIS A 154 10.87 18.61 -12.11
N HIS A 155 11.53 17.47 -11.91
CA HIS A 155 12.44 16.86 -12.88
C HIS A 155 11.76 16.29 -14.14
N LEU A 156 10.43 16.18 -14.17
CA LEU A 156 9.71 15.52 -15.26
C LEU A 156 9.28 16.47 -16.37
N ASP A 157 9.30 17.79 -16.14
CA ASP A 157 8.72 18.81 -17.04
C ASP A 157 7.29 18.48 -17.51
N LEU A 158 6.54 17.69 -16.71
CA LEU A 158 5.21 17.21 -17.07
C LEU A 158 4.14 18.24 -16.74
N ILE A 159 4.28 18.90 -15.59
CA ILE A 159 3.29 19.84 -15.05
C ILE A 159 3.92 21.22 -14.98
N HIS A 160 3.35 22.12 -15.76
CA HIS A 160 3.66 23.54 -15.72
C HIS A 160 2.43 24.24 -15.13
N ILE A 161 2.55 24.63 -13.85
CA ILE A 161 1.48 25.34 -13.15
C ILE A 161 1.37 26.75 -13.73
N GLY A 162 0.28 27.00 -14.46
CA GLY A 162 0.05 28.27 -15.12
C GLY A 162 -0.33 29.38 -14.16
N LYS A 163 -0.02 30.63 -14.51
CA LYS A 163 -0.47 31.82 -13.76
C LYS A 163 -1.99 31.99 -13.67
N LYS A 164 -2.74 31.25 -14.49
CA LYS A 164 -4.19 31.35 -14.60
C LYS A 164 -4.94 30.34 -13.72
N ILE A 165 -4.26 29.42 -13.03
CA ILE A 165 -4.98 28.51 -12.13
C ILE A 165 -5.50 29.24 -10.90
N ILE A 166 -6.56 28.69 -10.31
CA ILE A 166 -7.09 29.10 -9.02
C ILE A 166 -6.75 27.98 -8.03
N PRO A 167 -5.58 28.02 -7.36
CA PRO A 167 -5.25 27.02 -6.35
C PRO A 167 -6.13 27.22 -5.12
N ILE A 168 -6.72 26.13 -4.62
CA ILE A 168 -7.59 26.13 -3.46
C ILE A 168 -7.00 25.17 -2.42
N ASN A 169 -6.52 25.75 -1.32
CA ASN A 169 -6.07 25.00 -0.14
C ASN A 169 -7.29 24.65 0.73
N VAL A 170 -7.75 23.40 0.64
CA VAL A 170 -8.95 22.94 1.34
C VAL A 170 -8.76 22.90 2.86
N GLN A 171 -7.54 22.63 3.35
CA GLN A 171 -7.23 22.67 4.78
C GLN A 171 -7.46 24.07 5.37
N SER A 172 -7.02 25.12 4.69
CA SER A 172 -7.25 26.50 5.13
C SER A 172 -8.73 26.88 5.16
N LEU A 173 -9.50 26.45 4.15
CA LEU A 173 -10.95 26.69 4.10
C LEU A 173 -11.69 25.93 5.21
N PHE A 174 -11.26 24.70 5.49
CA PHE A 174 -11.84 23.89 6.55
C PHE A 174 -11.63 24.49 7.94
N ILE A 175 -10.43 25.01 8.21
CA ILE A 175 -10.10 25.67 9.49
C ILE A 175 -10.91 26.96 9.66
N SER A 176 -10.98 27.80 8.61
CA SER A 176 -11.72 29.07 8.69
C SER A 176 -13.22 28.87 8.90
N GLY A 177 -13.83 27.90 8.21
CA GLY A 177 -15.25 27.56 8.37
C GLY A 177 -15.60 27.12 9.80
N LYS A 178 -14.72 26.37 10.47
CA LYS A 178 -14.93 25.96 11.87
C LYS A 178 -14.77 27.10 12.86
N ASN A 179 -13.81 27.99 12.66
CA ASN A 179 -13.61 29.14 13.55
C ASN A 179 -14.81 30.09 13.55
N ILE A 180 -15.52 30.23 12.41
CA ILE A 180 -16.75 31.03 12.31
C ILE A 180 -17.91 30.39 13.09
N GLN A 181 -17.93 29.08 13.29
CA GLN A 181 -18.96 28.41 14.09
C GLN A 181 -18.70 28.49 15.60
N ILE A 182 -17.47 28.80 16.02
CA ILE A 182 -17.06 28.92 17.44
C ILE A 182 -17.19 30.38 17.95
N THR A 183 -17.44 31.36 17.07
CA THR A 183 -17.80 32.71 17.53
C THR A 183 -19.19 32.67 18.16
N HIS A 184 -19.21 32.58 19.49
CA HIS A 184 -20.39 32.71 20.33
C HIS A 184 -21.26 33.90 19.89
N PRO A 185 -22.58 33.72 19.65
CA PRO A 185 -23.50 34.83 19.40
C PRO A 185 -23.75 35.74 20.62
N GLU A 186 -23.24 35.42 21.80
CA GLU A 186 -23.65 36.08 23.07
C GLU A 186 -22.55 36.86 23.82
N MET A 187 -21.34 37.03 23.27
CA MET A 187 -20.38 37.97 23.86
C MET A 187 -20.25 39.23 23.03
N GLU A 188 -21.30 40.05 23.10
CA GLU A 188 -21.16 41.49 22.92
C GLU A 188 -20.11 42.05 23.89
N ARG A 189 -19.20 42.85 23.32
CA ARG A 189 -18.50 43.99 23.93
C ARG A 189 -17.97 43.81 25.35
N ARG A 190 -16.65 43.69 25.44
CA ARG A 190 -15.83 44.56 26.28
C ARG A 190 -14.45 44.74 25.63
N ASP A 191 -14.34 45.85 24.92
CA ASP A 191 -13.24 46.82 24.96
C ASP A 191 -11.85 46.29 25.36
N GLU A 192 -10.89 46.36 24.45
CA GLU A 192 -9.74 47.30 24.50
C GLU A 192 -8.53 46.82 23.70
N ILE A 193 -8.25 47.54 22.60
CA ILE A 193 -6.97 48.17 22.26
C ILE A 193 -5.69 47.36 22.55
N THR A 194 -5.07 46.84 21.47
CA THR A 194 -3.67 47.11 21.06
C THR A 194 -3.45 46.37 19.73
N ALA A 195 -3.55 47.05 18.60
CA ALA A 195 -2.45 47.77 17.95
C ALA A 195 -1.21 46.89 17.74
N ASP A 196 -1.07 46.47 16.48
CA ASP A 196 0.18 46.45 15.73
C ASP A 196 1.18 45.32 16.01
N THR A 197 1.02 44.21 15.28
CA THR A 197 2.18 43.49 14.71
C THR A 197 1.75 42.55 13.57
N SER A 198 1.80 43.05 12.34
CA SER A 198 1.77 42.20 11.14
C SER A 198 3.14 41.53 10.98
N TYR A 199 3.23 40.24 11.29
CA TYR A 199 4.45 39.46 11.06
C TYR A 199 4.17 38.43 9.95
N TYR A 200 4.59 38.76 8.72
CA TYR A 200 4.68 37.82 7.61
C TYR A 200 5.84 36.85 7.91
N ILE A 201 5.55 35.57 8.15
CA ILE A 201 6.55 34.49 8.15
C ILE A 201 6.18 33.55 7.01
N TYR A 202 7.01 33.56 5.97
CA TYR A 202 7.06 32.52 4.94
C TYR A 202 7.59 31.25 5.60
N ASP A 203 6.85 30.15 5.52
CA ASP A 203 7.37 28.84 5.88
C ASP A 203 7.03 27.78 4.83
N THR A 204 8.09 27.06 4.45
CA THR A 204 8.20 26.15 3.31
C THR A 204 7.51 24.83 3.63
N PRO A 205 6.52 24.35 2.84
CA PRO A 205 5.80 23.15 3.21
C PRO A 205 6.44 21.92 2.56
N GLY A 206 7.43 21.39 3.26
CA GLY A 206 8.05 20.11 2.98
C GLY A 206 8.76 19.63 4.24
N ASP A 207 8.16 18.66 4.93
CA ASP A 207 8.75 17.96 6.10
C ASP A 207 9.16 18.82 7.32
N ASN A 208 8.19 19.41 8.03
CA ASN A 208 8.35 19.74 9.44
C ASN A 208 7.12 19.32 10.28
N ASP A 209 6.78 18.03 10.23
CA ASP A 209 6.04 17.35 11.30
C ASP A 209 7.00 16.76 12.37
N ASP A 210 8.19 17.34 12.54
CA ASP A 210 9.15 16.97 13.58
C ASP A 210 9.62 18.26 14.25
N MET A 211 9.01 18.62 15.40
CA MET A 211 9.72 19.10 16.60
C MET A 211 8.80 19.67 17.71
N ASN A 212 7.48 19.82 17.55
CA ASN A 212 6.66 20.47 18.60
C ASN A 212 5.51 19.66 19.24
N ASP A 213 5.22 18.44 18.79
CA ASP A 213 4.11 17.63 19.34
C ASP A 213 4.46 16.86 20.64
N GLU A 214 5.68 16.95 21.14
CA GLU A 214 6.14 16.14 22.28
C GLU A 214 5.90 16.74 23.68
N GLN A 215 5.23 17.90 23.83
CA GLN A 215 5.03 18.53 25.15
C GLN A 215 3.59 18.64 25.69
N GLN A 216 2.55 18.21 24.98
CA GLN A 216 1.16 18.33 25.50
C GLN A 216 0.35 17.03 25.58
N ILE A 217 0.99 15.85 25.47
CA ILE A 217 0.30 14.56 25.62
C ILE A 217 0.62 13.92 26.98
N ASN A 218 0.41 14.66 28.06
CA ASN A 218 0.39 14.10 29.42
C ASN A 218 -0.97 14.24 30.13
N ASP A 219 -1.96 14.94 29.55
CA ASP A 219 -3.22 15.23 30.25
C ASP A 219 -4.44 14.38 29.84
N ILE A 220 -4.30 13.43 28.91
CA ILE A 220 -5.40 12.53 28.54
C ILE A 220 -5.35 11.26 29.36
N LEU A 221 -5.47 11.39 30.69
CA LEU A 221 -5.81 10.24 31.52
C LEU A 221 -6.66 10.55 32.74
N PHE A 222 -7.47 11.62 32.77
CA PHE A 222 -8.65 11.68 33.62
C PHE A 222 -9.70 12.61 33.01
N GLY A 223 -10.97 12.17 33.02
CA GLY A 223 -12.06 12.88 32.38
C GLY A 223 -12.27 14.29 32.96
N SER A 224 -12.19 15.29 32.09
CA SER A 224 -12.93 16.54 32.21
C SER A 224 -13.05 17.15 30.81
N HIS A 225 -14.27 17.51 30.41
CA HIS A 225 -14.55 18.36 29.25
C HIS A 225 -14.06 19.78 29.53
N HIS A 226 -12.75 19.99 29.54
CA HIS A 226 -12.20 21.31 29.35
C HIS A 226 -11.84 21.44 27.87
N GLN A 227 -12.63 22.25 27.16
CA GLN A 227 -12.23 22.84 25.89
C GLN A 227 -10.99 23.67 26.18
N THR A 228 -9.82 23.05 26.11
CA THR A 228 -8.56 23.77 26.01
C THR A 228 -8.66 24.58 24.73
N HIS A 229 -8.62 25.92 24.84
CA HIS A 229 -8.41 26.82 23.71
C HIS A 229 -7.08 26.43 23.06
N GLY A 230 -7.16 25.51 22.10
CA GLY A 230 -6.02 24.98 21.36
C GLY A 230 -5.39 26.09 20.55
N ASN A 231 -4.07 26.07 20.46
CA ASN A 231 -3.31 26.94 19.55
C ASN A 231 -4.03 27.02 18.20
N SER A 232 -4.46 28.21 17.81
CA SER A 232 -5.22 28.48 16.58
C SER A 232 -4.50 28.12 15.28
N ASN A 233 -3.26 27.62 15.39
CA ASN A 233 -2.34 27.37 14.29
C ASN A 233 -2.02 25.88 14.10
N GLU A 234 -2.66 24.96 14.82
CA GLU A 234 -2.45 23.52 14.59
C GLU A 234 -3.01 23.12 13.21
N LEU A 235 -2.13 22.69 12.31
CA LEU A 235 -2.49 22.26 10.97
C LEU A 235 -3.31 20.96 11.05
N TRP A 236 -4.54 20.99 10.55
CA TRP A 236 -5.41 19.82 10.54
C TRP A 236 -4.91 18.78 9.54
N SER A 237 -4.65 17.55 9.98
CA SER A 237 -4.45 16.46 9.02
C SER A 237 -5.76 16.10 8.32
N LEU A 238 -5.70 15.69 7.04
CA LEU A 238 -6.85 15.25 6.26
C LEU A 238 -7.66 14.16 6.99
N GLN A 239 -6.98 13.18 7.58
CA GLN A 239 -7.60 12.14 8.41
C GLN A 239 -8.42 12.71 9.57
N LYS A 240 -7.92 13.75 10.24
CA LYS A 240 -8.63 14.36 11.37
C LYS A 240 -9.87 15.14 10.90
N ALA A 241 -9.77 15.79 9.74
CA ALA A 241 -10.91 16.47 9.13
C ALA A 241 -12.02 15.47 8.76
N ILE A 242 -11.68 14.38 8.08
CA ILE A 242 -12.62 13.31 7.71
C ILE A 242 -13.27 12.68 8.94
N GLU A 243 -12.45 12.35 9.96
CA GLU A 243 -12.94 11.78 11.22
C GLU A 243 -13.99 12.71 11.85
N THR A 244 -13.67 14.01 11.93
CA THR A 244 -14.53 14.97 12.64
C THR A 244 -15.79 15.32 11.85
N THR A 245 -15.70 15.35 10.52
CA THR A 245 -16.83 15.78 9.67
C THR A 245 -17.74 14.63 9.28
N PHE A 246 -17.18 13.46 8.98
CA PHE A 246 -17.93 12.32 8.45
C PHE A 246 -17.94 11.11 9.37
N GLY A 247 -17.14 11.08 10.44
CA GLY A 247 -17.00 9.89 11.29
C GLY A 247 -16.42 8.69 10.53
N LYS A 248 -15.57 8.94 9.53
CA LYS A 248 -14.95 7.91 8.66
C LYS A 248 -13.43 7.90 8.81
N PHE A 249 -12.80 6.81 8.38
CA PHE A 249 -11.35 6.59 8.44
C PHE A 249 -10.74 6.33 7.06
N LEU A 250 -9.70 7.09 6.70
CA LEU A 250 -8.90 6.88 5.49
C LEU A 250 -7.67 6.03 5.84
N ASP A 251 -7.57 4.84 5.26
CA ASP A 251 -6.54 3.88 5.66
C ASP A 251 -5.13 4.25 5.17
N LYS A 252 -4.34 4.87 6.05
CA LYS A 252 -2.98 5.30 5.72
C LYS A 252 -1.97 4.16 5.65
N PHE A 253 -2.39 2.90 5.76
CA PHE A 253 -1.50 1.75 5.60
C PHE A 253 -0.78 1.74 4.25
N GLU A 254 -1.43 2.25 3.20
CA GLU A 254 -0.85 2.23 1.85
C GLU A 254 0.24 3.31 1.63
N THR A 255 0.31 4.35 2.47
CA THR A 255 1.29 5.47 2.38
C THR A 255 2.76 5.08 2.59
N VAL A 256 3.01 3.85 3.03
CA VAL A 256 4.37 3.31 3.26
C VAL A 256 4.77 2.27 2.21
N ASN A 257 3.93 2.02 1.21
CA ASN A 257 4.19 1.02 0.19
C ASN A 257 5.10 1.54 -0.94
N HIS A 258 5.36 0.65 -1.90
CA HIS A 258 6.23 0.93 -3.03
C HIS A 258 5.42 1.53 -4.20
N TRP A 259 5.29 2.85 -4.22
CA TRP A 259 4.50 3.57 -5.23
C TRP A 259 5.06 3.50 -6.66
N LYS A 260 6.36 3.19 -6.82
CA LYS A 260 6.97 2.95 -8.16
C LYS A 260 6.70 1.56 -8.74
N CYS A 261 5.87 0.74 -8.10
CA CYS A 261 5.70 -0.67 -8.45
C CYS A 261 4.92 -0.95 -9.74
N GLY A 262 4.31 0.06 -10.35
CA GLY A 262 3.35 -0.11 -11.44
C GLY A 262 2.03 -0.62 -10.87
N LEU A 263 1.03 0.24 -10.75
CA LEU A 263 -0.25 -0.08 -10.12
C LEU A 263 -1.19 -0.80 -11.09
N ASP A 264 -1.27 -0.35 -12.34
CA ASP A 264 -2.12 -1.00 -13.34
C ASP A 264 -1.67 -2.46 -13.57
N LEU A 265 -2.62 -3.38 -13.43
CA LEU A 265 -2.39 -4.80 -13.66
C LEU A 265 -2.03 -5.10 -15.13
N GLN A 266 -2.44 -4.25 -16.07
CA GLN A 266 -2.09 -4.35 -17.49
C GLN A 266 -0.59 -4.16 -17.75
N LEU A 267 0.13 -3.50 -16.85
CA LEU A 267 1.59 -3.35 -16.94
C LEU A 267 2.33 -4.66 -16.65
N ASP A 268 1.66 -5.69 -16.13
CA ASP A 268 2.26 -6.99 -15.76
C ASP A 268 3.39 -6.91 -14.72
N THR A 269 3.53 -5.76 -14.03
CA THR A 269 4.55 -5.54 -12.99
C THR A 269 4.29 -6.35 -11.73
N TRP A 270 3.05 -6.82 -11.53
CA TRP A 270 2.65 -7.75 -10.47
C TRP A 270 3.34 -9.12 -10.56
N LYS A 271 4.06 -9.42 -11.65
CA LYS A 271 4.93 -10.61 -11.76
C LYS A 271 6.20 -10.48 -10.90
N GLN A 272 6.56 -9.27 -10.48
CA GLN A 272 7.67 -9.03 -9.56
C GLN A 272 7.23 -9.23 -8.11
N LYS A 273 8.09 -9.86 -7.31
CA LYS A 273 7.85 -10.09 -5.87
C LYS A 273 8.20 -8.83 -5.08
N LEU A 274 7.23 -7.95 -4.86
CA LEU A 274 7.41 -6.71 -4.08
C LEU A 274 6.71 -6.74 -2.72
N PHE A 275 5.51 -7.31 -2.67
CA PHE A 275 4.67 -7.30 -1.47
C PHE A 275 4.64 -8.65 -0.75
N SER A 276 4.88 -9.74 -1.48
CA SER A 276 4.89 -11.08 -0.92
C SER A 276 6.12 -11.30 -0.02
N LYS A 277 5.95 -11.86 1.18
CA LYS A 277 7.06 -11.98 2.17
C LYS A 277 8.05 -13.11 1.84
N HIS A 278 7.57 -14.33 1.59
CA HIS A 278 8.41 -15.53 1.51
C HIS A 278 8.52 -16.06 0.09
N HIS A 279 7.40 -16.49 -0.48
CA HIS A 279 7.29 -16.91 -1.87
C HIS A 279 6.47 -15.88 -2.62
N TYR A 280 6.66 -15.83 -3.93
CA TYR A 280 5.81 -15.04 -4.80
C TYR A 280 4.36 -15.54 -4.67
N ASP A 281 3.43 -14.62 -4.45
CA ASP A 281 2.01 -14.89 -4.40
C ASP A 281 1.29 -13.86 -5.28
N LYS A 282 0.81 -14.32 -6.44
CA LYS A 282 0.09 -13.49 -7.41
C LYS A 282 -1.07 -12.75 -6.77
N THR A 283 -1.86 -13.42 -5.93
CA THR A 283 -3.05 -12.82 -5.32
C THR A 283 -2.64 -11.71 -4.36
N THR A 284 -1.61 -11.94 -3.55
CA THR A 284 -1.06 -10.91 -2.65
C THR A 284 -0.52 -9.69 -3.43
N GLU A 285 0.22 -9.91 -4.52
CA GLU A 285 0.77 -8.81 -5.34
C GLU A 285 -0.31 -7.96 -6.02
N GLN A 286 -1.34 -8.62 -6.58
CA GLN A 286 -2.44 -7.94 -7.26
C GLN A 286 -3.36 -7.23 -6.26
N GLN A 287 -3.73 -7.90 -5.15
CA GLN A 287 -4.61 -7.33 -4.14
C GLN A 287 -3.98 -6.12 -3.45
N ARG A 288 -2.65 -6.12 -3.24
CA ARG A 288 -1.98 -4.95 -2.68
C ARG A 288 -2.04 -3.76 -3.63
N ARG A 289 -1.81 -3.96 -4.93
CA ARG A 289 -1.94 -2.87 -5.93
C ARG A 289 -3.36 -2.32 -6.00
N LEU A 290 -4.37 -3.18 -5.97
CA LEU A 290 -5.77 -2.76 -5.91
C LEU A 290 -6.06 -1.92 -4.66
N SER A 291 -5.54 -2.31 -3.49
CA SER A 291 -5.63 -1.53 -2.25
C SER A 291 -4.98 -0.15 -2.38
N MET A 292 -3.80 -0.07 -3.00
CA MET A 292 -3.10 1.20 -3.26
C MET A 292 -3.88 2.09 -4.24
N ILE A 293 -4.47 1.52 -5.29
CA ILE A 293 -5.33 2.25 -6.25
C ILE A 293 -6.54 2.84 -5.53
N GLN A 294 -7.21 2.04 -4.70
CA GLN A 294 -8.37 2.48 -3.92
C GLN A 294 -7.99 3.59 -2.94
N TYR A 295 -6.87 3.45 -2.23
CA TYR A 295 -6.34 4.48 -1.36
C TYR A 295 -6.13 5.80 -2.12
N ALA A 296 -5.39 5.76 -3.23
CA ALA A 296 -5.06 6.94 -4.03
C ALA A 296 -6.32 7.64 -4.57
N ALA A 297 -7.33 6.88 -4.99
CA ALA A 297 -8.59 7.44 -5.45
C ALA A 297 -9.42 8.03 -4.30
N HIS A 298 -9.43 7.37 -3.13
CA HIS A 298 -10.14 7.85 -1.95
C HIS A 298 -9.47 9.10 -1.36
N ASP A 299 -8.14 9.24 -1.43
CA ASP A 299 -7.44 10.43 -0.93
C ASP A 299 -7.95 11.68 -1.65
N CYS A 300 -8.01 11.67 -3.00
CA CYS A 300 -8.63 12.75 -3.75
C CYS A 300 -10.12 12.94 -3.44
N ALA A 301 -10.89 11.84 -3.40
CA ALA A 301 -12.33 11.92 -3.19
C ALA A 301 -12.69 12.52 -1.82
N THR A 302 -11.88 12.27 -0.79
CA THR A 302 -12.10 12.88 0.53
C THR A 302 -11.92 14.40 0.51
N VAL A 303 -10.93 14.91 -0.24
CA VAL A 303 -10.71 16.35 -0.40
C VAL A 303 -11.89 16.98 -1.15
N ALA A 304 -12.39 16.32 -2.20
CA ALA A 304 -13.60 16.77 -2.91
C ALA A 304 -14.81 16.83 -1.97
N GLU A 305 -15.07 15.77 -1.21
CA GLU A 305 -16.21 15.71 -0.29
C GLU A 305 -16.11 16.75 0.83
N LEU A 306 -14.92 16.99 1.39
CA LEU A 306 -14.71 18.06 2.37
C LEU A 306 -14.95 19.45 1.78
N TYR A 307 -14.52 19.67 0.54
CA TYR A 307 -14.76 20.92 -0.17
C TYR A 307 -16.25 21.16 -0.37
N PHE A 308 -16.99 20.19 -0.91
CA PHE A 308 -18.43 20.33 -1.12
C PHE A 308 -19.24 20.36 0.18
N HIS A 309 -18.75 19.72 1.24
CA HIS A 309 -19.35 19.85 2.57
C HIS A 309 -19.21 21.29 3.11
N SER A 310 -18.06 21.92 2.87
CA SER A 310 -17.81 23.31 3.28
C SER A 310 -18.53 24.33 2.40
N TYR A 311 -18.80 23.98 1.13
CA TYR A 311 -19.39 24.85 0.11
C TYR A 311 -20.49 24.12 -0.67
N PRO A 312 -21.64 23.82 -0.05
CA PRO A 312 -22.72 23.06 -0.68
C PRO A 312 -23.30 23.75 -1.93
N GLU A 313 -23.24 25.08 -1.99
CA GLU A 313 -23.66 25.85 -3.16
C GLU A 313 -22.81 25.57 -4.41
N LYS A 314 -21.55 25.14 -4.22
CA LYS A 314 -20.61 24.84 -5.31
C LYS A 314 -20.82 23.48 -5.95
N VAL A 315 -21.70 22.64 -5.41
CA VAL A 315 -22.01 21.30 -5.92
C VAL A 315 -22.65 21.36 -7.31
N ASN A 316 -23.43 22.41 -7.60
CA ASN A 316 -24.16 22.54 -8.88
C ASN A 316 -23.52 23.55 -9.85
N ASP A 317 -22.40 24.18 -9.47
CA ASP A 317 -21.62 25.06 -10.37
C ASP A 317 -21.06 24.30 -11.58
N HIS A 318 -21.19 22.98 -11.60
CA HIS A 318 -20.73 22.07 -12.64
C HIS A 318 -21.74 21.86 -13.78
N HIS A 319 -22.71 22.76 -13.99
CA HIS A 319 -23.59 22.66 -15.15
C HIS A 319 -22.75 22.59 -16.43
N ILE A 320 -22.61 21.36 -16.95
CA ILE A 320 -22.13 21.07 -18.28
C ILE A 320 -22.94 22.00 -19.19
N PRO A 321 -22.29 22.87 -19.99
CA PRO A 321 -23.03 23.69 -20.93
C PRO A 321 -23.93 22.73 -21.71
N LYS A 322 -25.26 22.95 -21.64
CA LYS A 322 -26.25 22.15 -22.37
C LYS A 322 -25.65 21.96 -23.76
N GLN A 323 -25.36 20.71 -24.13
CA GLN A 323 -24.92 20.40 -25.49
C GLN A 323 -25.94 21.06 -26.41
N THR A 324 -25.54 22.16 -27.01
CA THR A 324 -26.36 22.84 -27.99
C THR A 324 -26.38 21.85 -29.14
N THR A 325 -27.55 21.35 -29.49
CA THR A 325 -27.80 20.40 -30.60
C THR A 325 -27.49 21.01 -31.98
N ALA A 326 -26.53 21.93 -32.06
CA ALA A 326 -26.10 22.63 -33.26
C ALA A 326 -24.96 21.90 -34.01
N SER A 327 -24.58 20.69 -33.59
CA SER A 327 -23.54 19.89 -34.27
C SER A 327 -24.09 18.75 -35.16
N THR A 328 -25.41 18.66 -35.34
CA THR A 328 -26.01 17.76 -36.34
C THR A 328 -26.11 18.36 -37.74
N ASP A 329 -25.84 19.65 -37.92
CA ASP A 329 -25.92 20.30 -39.24
C ASP A 329 -24.58 20.35 -40.00
N ILE A 330 -23.46 19.95 -39.37
CA ILE A 330 -22.16 19.87 -40.04
C ILE A 330 -21.87 18.45 -40.57
N ILE A 331 -22.48 17.41 -39.98
CA ILE A 331 -22.28 16.01 -40.41
C ILE A 331 -23.16 15.65 -41.62
N LYS A 332 -24.23 16.38 -41.89
CA LYS A 332 -25.08 16.14 -43.09
C LYS A 332 -24.43 16.51 -44.42
N HIS A 333 -23.27 17.15 -44.43
CA HIS A 333 -22.55 17.50 -45.66
C HIS A 333 -21.38 16.57 -46.01
N LEU A 334 -21.16 15.50 -45.23
CA LEU A 334 -20.12 14.50 -45.50
C LEU A 334 -20.67 13.12 -45.89
N ASP A 335 -21.98 12.88 -45.74
CA ASP A 335 -22.63 11.62 -46.14
C ASP A 335 -23.06 11.59 -47.62
N ASP A 336 -23.02 12.72 -48.34
CA ASP A 336 -23.37 12.75 -49.77
C ASP A 336 -22.23 12.26 -50.70
N ASP A 337 -20.96 12.29 -50.26
CA ASP A 337 -19.78 11.93 -51.08
C ASP A 337 -19.30 10.48 -50.90
N LEU A 338 -20.00 9.66 -50.10
CA LEU A 338 -19.67 8.23 -49.90
C LEU A 338 -20.76 7.27 -50.40
N SER A 339 -21.78 7.79 -51.10
CA SER A 339 -22.90 7.00 -51.63
C SER A 339 -22.59 6.18 -52.89
N GLU A 340 -21.37 6.25 -53.43
CA GLU A 340 -20.97 5.52 -54.65
C GLU A 340 -20.14 4.25 -54.42
N VAL A 341 -19.83 3.86 -53.18
CA VAL A 341 -19.14 2.59 -52.93
C VAL A 341 -20.18 1.49 -52.76
N SER A 342 -20.29 0.62 -53.76
CA SER A 342 -21.16 -0.56 -53.72
C SER A 342 -20.81 -1.45 -52.52
N ASP A 343 -21.83 -1.94 -51.81
CA ASP A 343 -21.68 -2.88 -50.69
C ASP A 343 -20.84 -4.12 -51.09
N ASP A 344 -20.78 -4.47 -52.38
CA ASP A 344 -19.95 -5.56 -52.91
C ASP A 344 -18.44 -5.26 -52.87
N GLU A 345 -18.00 -4.00 -52.97
CA GLU A 345 -16.59 -3.61 -52.83
C GLU A 345 -16.13 -3.66 -51.37
N ILE A 346 -17.00 -3.28 -50.44
CA ILE A 346 -16.73 -3.35 -49.00
C ILE A 346 -16.62 -4.81 -48.55
N ILE A 347 -17.42 -5.71 -49.13
CA ILE A 347 -17.35 -7.15 -48.85
C ILE A 347 -16.05 -7.77 -49.39
N GLN A 348 -15.54 -7.34 -50.55
CA GLN A 348 -14.24 -7.83 -51.06
C GLN A 348 -13.03 -7.41 -50.20
N ILE A 349 -13.10 -6.24 -49.57
CA ILE A 349 -12.03 -5.74 -48.69
C ILE A 349 -11.98 -6.51 -47.35
N LEU A 350 -13.10 -7.09 -46.92
CA LEU A 350 -13.24 -7.75 -45.62
C LEU A 350 -13.03 -9.27 -45.64
N ILE A 351 -12.73 -9.89 -46.79
CA ILE A 351 -12.39 -11.32 -46.86
C ILE A 351 -10.94 -11.53 -46.36
N PRO A 352 -10.73 -12.27 -45.26
CA PRO A 352 -9.39 -12.56 -44.76
C PRO A 352 -8.64 -13.48 -45.73
N ARG A 353 -7.53 -13.00 -46.32
CA ARG A 353 -6.63 -13.83 -47.11
C ARG A 353 -5.80 -14.74 -46.21
N PHE A 354 -6.36 -15.89 -45.85
CA PHE A 354 -5.57 -17.04 -45.42
C PHE A 354 -5.34 -17.91 -46.66
N ASP A 355 -4.09 -18.29 -46.90
CA ASP A 355 -3.56 -19.05 -48.04
C ASP A 355 -3.05 -18.22 -49.24
N GLU A 356 -1.98 -17.45 -49.03
CA GLU A 356 -0.98 -17.22 -50.07
C GLU A 356 0.31 -17.98 -49.72
N PRO A 357 0.87 -18.80 -50.62
CA PRO A 357 2.12 -19.53 -50.38
C PRO A 357 3.31 -18.56 -50.34
N ARG A 358 4.10 -18.63 -49.27
CA ARG A 358 5.35 -17.88 -49.12
C ARG A 358 6.31 -18.18 -50.28
N PRO A 359 6.96 -17.16 -50.87
CA PRO A 359 8.08 -17.40 -51.76
C PRO A 359 9.28 -17.91 -50.95
N THR A 360 9.86 -19.01 -51.42
CA THR A 360 11.12 -19.60 -50.95
C THR A 360 12.27 -18.60 -51.07
N PRO A 361 13.09 -18.40 -50.02
CA PRO A 361 14.38 -17.75 -50.14
C PRO A 361 15.42 -18.73 -50.68
N GLU A 362 16.24 -18.23 -51.58
CA GLU A 362 17.38 -18.89 -52.19
C GLU A 362 18.40 -19.40 -51.15
N THR A 363 18.96 -20.55 -51.50
CA THR A 363 19.96 -21.32 -50.78
C THR A 363 21.31 -20.61 -50.78
N GLN A 364 21.91 -20.41 -49.60
CA GLN A 364 23.36 -20.42 -49.45
C GLN A 364 23.75 -21.38 -48.33
N HIS A 365 24.59 -22.34 -48.73
CA HIS A 365 25.20 -23.36 -47.91
C HIS A 365 26.14 -22.74 -46.88
N ASP A 366 26.11 -23.26 -45.65
CA ASP A 366 27.34 -23.54 -44.92
C ASP A 366 27.11 -24.66 -43.90
N GLU A 367 28.04 -25.59 -43.90
CA GLU A 367 28.03 -26.90 -43.26
C GLU A 367 28.29 -26.81 -41.75
N MET A 368 27.60 -27.65 -40.96
CA MET A 368 28.15 -28.14 -39.69
C MET A 368 27.63 -29.55 -39.34
N PRO A 369 28.46 -30.39 -38.67
CA PRO A 369 28.34 -31.84 -38.71
C PRO A 369 27.39 -32.41 -37.65
N THR A 370 26.69 -33.47 -38.05
CA THR A 370 25.81 -34.30 -37.22
C THR A 370 26.63 -35.37 -36.48
N LEU A 371 26.49 -35.42 -35.16
CA LEU A 371 26.95 -36.53 -34.32
C LEU A 371 25.76 -37.48 -34.07
N THR A 372 25.80 -38.63 -34.72
CA THR A 372 24.92 -39.78 -34.49
C THR A 372 25.44 -40.59 -33.30
N ILE A 373 24.57 -40.93 -32.35
CA ILE A 373 24.80 -42.01 -31.39
C ILE A 373 23.59 -42.95 -31.46
N GLU A 374 23.81 -44.08 -32.12
CA GLU A 374 23.01 -45.29 -32.00
C GLU A 374 23.43 -46.04 -30.74
N VAL A 375 22.47 -46.56 -29.96
CA VAL A 375 22.73 -47.68 -29.05
C VAL A 375 21.56 -48.66 -29.16
N THR A 376 21.93 -49.88 -29.53
CA THR A 376 21.16 -51.12 -29.67
C THR A 376 20.78 -51.74 -28.31
N PRO A 377 19.75 -52.63 -28.25
CA PRO A 377 19.38 -53.36 -27.04
C PRO A 377 19.58 -54.89 -27.18
N GLU A 378 20.42 -55.48 -26.33
CA GLU A 378 20.58 -56.93 -26.04
C GLU A 378 21.22 -57.00 -24.63
N GLU A 379 20.98 -57.92 -23.71
CA GLU A 379 20.38 -59.25 -23.72
C GLU A 379 20.06 -59.69 -22.28
N MET A 380 19.37 -60.82 -22.17
CA MET A 380 18.91 -61.51 -20.97
C MET A 380 20.07 -62.05 -20.10
N GLU A 381 19.85 -62.19 -18.79
CA GLU A 381 20.28 -63.42 -18.10
C GLU A 381 19.51 -63.66 -16.77
N THR A 382 18.80 -64.79 -16.77
CA THR A 382 18.24 -65.54 -15.64
C THR A 382 19.32 -66.04 -14.69
N PHE A 383 19.10 -66.07 -13.36
CA PHE A 383 19.58 -67.20 -12.54
C PHE A 383 18.86 -67.34 -11.17
N HIS A 384 18.50 -68.61 -10.94
CA HIS A 384 18.02 -69.40 -9.81
C HIS A 384 17.87 -68.89 -8.36
N LEU A 385 16.70 -69.28 -7.82
CA LEU A 385 16.44 -69.66 -6.42
C LEU A 385 17.22 -70.93 -6.02
N PRO A 386 17.49 -71.09 -4.71
CA PRO A 386 17.32 -72.39 -4.09
C PRO A 386 16.38 -72.32 -2.88
N ASP A 387 15.39 -73.22 -2.87
CA ASP A 387 14.78 -73.77 -1.67
C ASP A 387 15.81 -74.63 -0.94
N VAL A 388 15.93 -74.52 0.39
CA VAL A 388 16.27 -75.65 1.28
C VAL A 388 15.87 -75.33 2.74
N GLN A 389 14.93 -76.15 3.20
CA GLN A 389 14.78 -76.84 4.50
C GLN A 389 14.51 -76.09 5.81
N ILE A 390 13.36 -76.51 6.35
CA ILE A 390 12.89 -76.42 7.73
C ILE A 390 13.67 -77.44 8.56
N GLU A 391 14.34 -76.98 9.62
CA GLU A 391 14.74 -77.85 10.73
C GLU A 391 14.47 -77.16 12.07
N GLN A 392 13.76 -77.88 12.93
CA GLN A 392 13.41 -77.49 14.29
C GLN A 392 14.64 -77.61 15.19
N GLN A 393 15.06 -76.53 15.84
CA GLN A 393 15.79 -76.63 17.11
C GLN A 393 15.29 -75.61 18.12
N GLN A 394 14.95 -76.16 19.28
CA GLN A 394 14.57 -75.49 20.52
C GLN A 394 15.77 -74.77 21.15
N GLN A 395 15.44 -73.81 22.02
CA GLN A 395 16.26 -73.28 23.11
C GLN A 395 17.52 -72.50 22.71
N GLN A 396 17.34 -71.18 22.61
CA GLN A 396 17.95 -70.18 23.50
C GLN A 396 17.39 -68.82 23.08
N GLN A 397 16.76 -68.08 24.00
CA GLN A 397 16.40 -66.69 23.73
C GLN A 397 17.70 -65.91 23.49
N PRO A 398 17.97 -65.41 22.28
CA PRO A 398 18.97 -64.37 22.16
C PRO A 398 18.32 -63.13 22.74
N GLN A 399 18.98 -62.48 23.70
CA GLN A 399 18.71 -61.07 23.94
C GLN A 399 19.10 -60.34 22.65
N ILE A 400 18.18 -60.29 21.68
CA ILE A 400 18.30 -59.41 20.53
C ILE A 400 18.13 -58.02 21.11
N ILE A 401 19.23 -57.44 21.55
CA ILE A 401 19.37 -55.99 21.64
C ILE A 401 19.29 -55.54 20.19
N THR A 402 18.06 -55.42 19.68
CA THR A 402 17.79 -54.71 18.43
C THR A 402 18.30 -53.30 18.69
N THR A 403 19.49 -53.01 18.19
CA THR A 403 20.05 -51.68 18.11
C THR A 403 19.21 -50.92 17.10
N LEU A 404 18.01 -50.51 17.56
CA LEU A 404 17.12 -49.65 16.79
C LEU A 404 17.96 -48.52 16.26
N THR A 405 17.95 -48.38 14.93
CA THR A 405 18.67 -47.32 14.26
C THR A 405 18.20 -45.98 14.83
N LYS A 406 19.07 -44.95 14.79
CA LYS A 406 18.70 -43.60 15.27
C LYS A 406 17.37 -43.13 14.66
N ALA A 407 17.12 -43.49 13.40
CA ALA A 407 15.88 -43.21 12.68
C ALA A 407 14.65 -43.89 13.30
N GLU A 408 14.72 -45.17 13.65
CA GLU A 408 13.60 -45.89 14.25
C GLU A 408 13.31 -45.45 15.68
N ARG A 409 14.35 -45.13 16.47
CA ARG A 409 14.19 -44.52 17.80
C ARG A 409 13.46 -43.18 17.68
N GLN A 410 13.81 -42.37 16.68
CA GLN A 410 13.13 -41.11 16.40
C GLN A 410 11.69 -41.31 15.93
N ARG A 411 11.43 -42.30 15.06
CA ARG A 411 10.08 -42.66 14.59
C ARG A 411 9.19 -43.08 15.77
N LYS A 412 9.66 -43.94 16.67
CA LYS A 412 8.93 -44.35 17.88
C LYS A 412 8.67 -43.16 18.82
N LYS A 413 9.64 -42.25 18.99
CA LYS A 413 9.44 -41.00 19.75
C LYS A 413 8.35 -40.13 19.13
N ASN A 414 8.34 -39.96 17.80
CA ASN A 414 7.35 -39.17 17.08
C ASN A 414 5.94 -39.78 17.17
N ILE A 415 5.81 -41.11 17.03
CA ILE A 415 4.53 -41.83 17.20
C ILE A 415 3.99 -41.65 18.62
N LYS A 416 4.84 -41.85 19.63
CA LYS A 416 4.46 -41.64 21.04
C LYS A 416 4.05 -40.19 21.32
N LEU A 417 4.71 -39.21 20.68
CA LEU A 417 4.34 -37.80 20.80
C LEU A 417 2.99 -37.49 20.15
N LYS A 418 2.73 -37.97 18.93
CA LYS A 418 1.44 -37.81 18.24
C LYS A 418 0.30 -38.44 19.04
N TRP A 419 0.53 -39.63 19.61
CA TRP A 419 -0.47 -40.28 20.47
C TRP A 419 -0.77 -39.45 21.72
N LYS A 420 0.26 -38.92 22.40
CA LYS A 420 0.09 -38.05 23.58
C LYS A 420 -0.67 -36.76 23.25
N GLN A 421 -0.39 -36.15 22.11
CA GLN A 421 -1.08 -34.94 21.64
C GLN A 421 -2.58 -35.16 21.42
N LYS A 422 -2.98 -36.37 20.99
CA LYS A 422 -4.38 -36.70 20.68
C LYS A 422 -5.18 -37.14 21.92
N HIS A 423 -4.55 -37.82 22.90
CA HIS A 423 -5.30 -38.51 23.95
C HIS A 423 -5.05 -38.00 25.37
N ARG A 424 -4.03 -37.15 25.62
CA ARG A 424 -3.81 -36.63 26.98
C ARG A 424 -4.41 -35.22 27.15
N PRO A 425 -5.19 -34.97 28.21
CA PRO A 425 -5.83 -33.66 28.46
C PRO A 425 -4.84 -32.50 28.63
N ASP A 426 -3.64 -32.76 29.15
CA ASP A 426 -2.56 -31.77 29.30
C ASP A 426 -2.08 -31.21 27.93
N PHE A 427 -2.27 -31.94 26.83
CA PHE A 427 -1.95 -31.44 25.48
C PHE A 427 -3.05 -30.57 24.84
N GLN A 428 -4.25 -30.54 25.42
CA GLN A 428 -5.37 -29.71 24.99
C GLN A 428 -5.42 -28.36 25.73
N ASN A 429 -4.75 -28.27 26.88
CA ASN A 429 -4.67 -27.06 27.70
C ASN A 429 -3.61 -26.09 27.16
N LYS A 430 -3.85 -25.52 25.98
CA LYS A 430 -2.92 -24.58 25.32
C LYS A 430 -3.44 -23.15 25.34
N ILE A 431 -2.52 -22.21 25.48
CA ILE A 431 -2.72 -20.79 25.19
C ILE A 431 -1.89 -20.44 23.96
N LYS A 432 -2.50 -19.72 23.03
CA LYS A 432 -1.82 -19.13 21.88
C LYS A 432 -1.71 -17.63 22.10
N ARG A 433 -0.53 -17.06 21.88
CA ARG A 433 -0.31 -15.61 21.93
C ARG A 433 0.50 -15.15 20.73
N PRO A 434 0.08 -14.08 20.05
CA PRO A 434 0.84 -13.50 18.97
C PRO A 434 2.19 -12.96 19.46
N ILE A 435 3.17 -12.97 18.57
CA ILE A 435 4.53 -12.52 18.75
C ILE A 435 4.77 -11.37 17.79
N TYR A 436 5.04 -10.18 18.30
CA TYR A 436 5.13 -8.97 17.48
C TYR A 436 6.57 -8.61 17.05
N HIS A 437 7.54 -9.49 17.27
CA HIS A 437 8.96 -9.27 16.93
C HIS A 437 9.65 -10.59 16.57
N LYS A 438 10.87 -10.56 16.02
CA LYS A 438 11.75 -11.74 16.00
C LYS A 438 12.27 -11.96 17.42
N TYR A 439 11.65 -12.86 18.19
CA TYR A 439 12.10 -13.20 19.54
C TYR A 439 13.09 -14.36 19.52
N ASP A 440 14.07 -14.30 20.42
CA ASP A 440 14.82 -15.47 20.84
C ASP A 440 13.95 -16.32 21.78
N TYR A 441 13.80 -17.60 21.44
CA TYR A 441 13.10 -18.59 22.26
C TYR A 441 13.62 -18.66 23.70
N ARG A 442 14.92 -18.43 23.91
CA ARG A 442 15.55 -18.42 25.24
C ARG A 442 15.00 -17.27 26.10
N LYS A 443 14.76 -16.11 25.49
CA LYS A 443 14.22 -14.92 26.18
C LYS A 443 12.74 -15.09 26.54
N ILE A 444 11.92 -15.65 25.63
CA ILE A 444 10.51 -15.98 25.94
C ILE A 444 10.43 -16.94 27.13
N ARG A 445 11.29 -17.96 27.17
CA ARG A 445 11.36 -18.87 28.33
C ARG A 445 11.79 -18.13 29.61
N ALA A 446 12.80 -17.27 29.55
CA ALA A 446 13.24 -16.48 30.69
C ALA A 446 12.10 -15.60 31.24
N GLN A 447 11.36 -14.90 30.37
CA GLN A 447 10.21 -14.07 30.75
C GLN A 447 9.15 -14.85 31.53
N LEU A 448 8.74 -16.00 30.98
CA LEU A 448 7.74 -16.86 31.60
C LEU A 448 8.24 -17.44 32.94
N THR A 449 9.56 -17.59 33.09
CA THR A 449 10.21 -18.01 34.34
C THR A 449 10.13 -16.90 35.38
N ASP A 450 10.60 -15.71 35.03
CA ASP A 450 10.66 -14.56 35.92
C ASP A 450 9.27 -14.14 36.41
N ASP A 451 8.26 -14.22 35.53
CA ASP A 451 6.87 -13.86 35.86
C ASP A 451 6.14 -14.96 36.66
N LYS A 452 6.88 -15.98 37.12
CA LYS A 452 6.36 -17.13 37.87
C LYS A 452 5.21 -17.83 37.16
N ILE A 453 5.22 -17.82 35.82
CA ILE A 453 4.26 -18.55 34.99
C ILE A 453 4.82 -19.96 34.73
N TYR A 454 5.25 -20.62 35.80
CA TYR A 454 5.89 -21.92 35.76
C TYR A 454 4.96 -23.03 36.21
N THR A 455 4.12 -23.43 35.26
CA THR A 455 3.56 -24.79 35.16
C THR A 455 3.49 -25.28 33.71
N SER A 456 4.01 -24.49 32.75
CA SER A 456 3.96 -24.85 31.33
C SER A 456 5.01 -25.91 30.97
N HIS A 457 4.58 -27.02 30.37
CA HIS A 457 5.45 -28.16 30.05
C HIS A 457 6.02 -28.11 28.63
N GLN A 458 5.44 -27.25 27.80
CA GLN A 458 5.81 -27.15 26.40
C GLN A 458 5.53 -25.74 25.87
N ILE A 459 6.59 -24.97 25.64
CA ILE A 459 6.53 -23.70 24.91
C ILE A 459 7.01 -23.98 23.49
N THR A 460 6.17 -23.76 22.49
CA THR A 460 6.49 -23.92 21.07
C THR A 460 6.30 -22.59 20.36
N ILE A 461 7.27 -22.17 19.56
CA ILE A 461 7.12 -20.98 18.72
C ILE A 461 6.77 -21.43 17.31
N ASN A 462 5.60 -21.04 16.82
CA ASN A 462 5.24 -21.19 15.43
C ASN A 462 5.68 -19.93 14.68
N ARG A 463 6.80 -20.03 13.96
CA ARG A 463 7.40 -18.90 13.23
C ARG A 463 6.52 -18.43 12.07
N ASN A 464 5.78 -19.34 11.44
CA ASN A 464 4.96 -19.03 10.27
C ASN A 464 3.72 -18.20 10.65
N LEU A 465 3.13 -18.50 11.81
CA LEU A 465 1.97 -17.79 12.34
C LEU A 465 2.35 -16.67 13.34
N ALA A 466 3.66 -16.47 13.57
CA ALA A 466 4.18 -15.57 14.60
C ALA A 466 3.45 -15.72 15.95
N GLU A 467 3.32 -16.95 16.46
CA GLU A 467 2.63 -17.22 17.73
C GLU A 467 3.49 -18.06 18.70
N VAL A 468 3.39 -17.79 20.01
CA VAL A 468 3.83 -18.69 21.07
C VAL A 468 2.66 -19.56 21.46
N VAL A 469 2.87 -20.88 21.46
CA VAL A 469 1.94 -21.87 22.00
C VAL A 469 2.50 -22.37 23.33
N ILE A 470 1.77 -22.13 24.42
CA ILE A 470 2.15 -22.52 25.78
C ILE A 470 1.18 -23.62 26.23
N GLY A 471 1.70 -24.81 26.52
CA GLY A 471 0.91 -25.95 27.04
C GLY A 471 1.01 -26.09 28.57
N PHE A 472 -0.13 -26.25 29.23
CA PHE A 472 -0.28 -26.37 30.69
C PHE A 472 -0.72 -27.78 31.10
N LYS A 473 -0.37 -28.24 32.32
CA LYS A 473 -0.77 -29.59 32.78
C LYS A 473 -2.26 -29.66 33.04
N THR A 474 -2.81 -28.63 33.67
CA THR A 474 -4.20 -28.60 34.11
C THR A 474 -4.96 -27.44 33.49
N LYS A 475 -6.30 -27.54 33.47
CA LYS A 475 -7.19 -26.47 33.00
C LYS A 475 -7.12 -25.24 33.91
N GLN A 476 -7.01 -25.44 35.22
CA GLN A 476 -6.88 -24.36 36.22
C GLN A 476 -5.60 -23.54 36.00
N GLU A 477 -4.48 -24.20 35.70
CA GLU A 477 -3.23 -23.52 35.35
C GLU A 477 -3.38 -22.67 34.09
N LYS A 478 -4.05 -23.20 33.06
CA LYS A 478 -4.36 -22.45 31.83
C LYS A 478 -5.22 -21.23 32.12
N GLU A 479 -6.27 -21.37 32.92
CA GLU A 479 -7.17 -20.26 33.26
C GLU A 479 -6.44 -19.18 34.05
N GLY A 480 -5.67 -19.54 35.07
CA GLY A 480 -4.83 -18.60 35.82
C GLY A 480 -3.78 -17.91 34.96
N ALA A 481 -3.16 -18.64 34.01
CA ALA A 481 -2.24 -18.05 33.05
C ALA A 481 -2.94 -17.17 32.01
N THR A 482 -4.19 -17.45 31.64
CA THR A 482 -4.95 -16.62 30.70
C THR A 482 -5.20 -15.22 31.27
N THR A 483 -5.48 -15.14 32.57
CA THR A 483 -5.67 -13.86 33.28
C THR A 483 -4.36 -13.07 33.39
N LYS A 484 -3.22 -13.76 33.60
CA LYS A 484 -1.90 -13.12 33.72
C LYS A 484 -1.28 -12.75 32.37
N ILE A 485 -1.45 -13.61 31.36
CA ILE A 485 -0.91 -13.46 30.01
C ILE A 485 -1.98 -12.80 29.12
N LYS A 486 -1.99 -11.46 29.12
CA LYS A 486 -2.77 -10.65 28.18
C LYS A 486 -2.43 -10.97 26.72
N ILE A 487 -3.28 -10.58 25.78
CA ILE A 487 -3.08 -10.90 24.34
C ILE A 487 -1.74 -10.34 23.82
N ASN A 488 -1.33 -9.18 24.32
CA ASN A 488 -0.10 -8.47 23.94
C ASN A 488 1.13 -8.82 24.82
N TYR A 489 1.12 -9.97 25.51
CA TYR A 489 2.18 -10.35 26.47
C TYR A 489 3.58 -10.56 25.85
N PHE A 490 3.64 -10.83 24.56
CA PHE A 490 4.88 -10.85 23.78
C PHE A 490 4.88 -9.68 22.79
N SER A 491 4.45 -8.52 23.27
CA SER A 491 4.56 -7.25 22.55
C SER A 491 6.00 -6.75 22.58
N ARG A 492 6.38 -6.07 21.49
CA ARG A 492 7.73 -5.53 21.33
C ARG A 492 8.10 -4.58 22.49
N THR A 493 7.15 -3.83 23.02
CA THR A 493 7.33 -2.94 24.17
C THR A 493 7.85 -3.71 25.39
N GLN A 494 7.15 -4.78 25.79
CA GLN A 494 7.56 -5.61 26.92
C GLN A 494 8.91 -6.31 26.70
N TYR A 495 9.23 -6.66 25.45
CA TYR A 495 10.55 -7.21 25.13
C TYR A 495 11.67 -6.19 25.33
N ILE A 496 11.51 -4.98 24.82
CA ILE A 496 12.52 -3.93 24.93
C ILE A 496 12.67 -3.45 26.38
N GLU A 497 11.57 -3.29 27.10
CA GLU A 497 11.58 -2.94 28.53
C GLU A 497 12.42 -3.92 29.36
N ARG A 498 12.38 -5.21 29.01
CA ARG A 498 13.00 -6.25 29.82
C ARG A 498 14.42 -6.62 29.41
N TRP A 499 14.79 -6.48 28.14
CA TRP A 499 16.08 -6.97 27.64
C TRP A 499 16.88 -5.98 26.78
N GLY A 500 16.45 -4.72 26.68
CA GLY A 500 17.09 -3.70 25.84
C GLY A 500 16.93 -3.96 24.35
#